data_AF-D9TI74-F1
#
_entry.id   AF-D9TI74-F1
#
_cell.length_a   1.000
_cell.length_b   1.000
_cell.length_c   1.000
_cell.angle_alpha   90.00
_cell.angle_beta   90.00
_cell.angle_gamma   90.00
#
_symmetry.space_group_name_H-M   'P 1'
#
loop_
_entity.id
_entity.type
_entity.pdbx_description
1 polymer ?
#
loop_
_entity_poly.entity_id
_entity_poly.type
_entity_poly.pdbx_seq_one_letter_code
_entity_poly.pdbx_strand_id
1 'polypeptide(L)'
;MASGGSITLKGKSEASRKESSSASITPGYSDNFVLGDRGYSGGISASVSPVRTSGCYTPKINGGGSLTPKLSGSTTLPTLNSQLSSTKIDAASKTQNIPAAIKRLEPSKALFEFVKSYEGYSSIAYRDKDGVWTIGIGHVLRDKELGEYVDLKTNKPKKAITEEKAYEFFKNDIKGATDAINKFMENNKIQLSQNQFDALVSFTFNVGSAWTNNEMSKTRDDIIKVVKNGIDTKLERELRDDFLSWSKAKGQVLEGLQRRRYDEWKMFVKGDYKITDINTWRKIKKEIGL
;
A
#
# COMPACT_ATOMS: atom_id res chain seq x y z
N MET A 1 0.73 72.77 27.26
CA MET A 1 0.95 72.74 25.81
C MET A 1 0.22 71.54 25.23
N ALA A 2 -0.48 71.75 24.11
CA ALA A 2 -0.89 70.83 23.03
C ALA A 2 -1.15 69.34 23.39
N SER A 3 -2.39 68.83 23.28
CA SER A 3 -3.14 68.51 22.04
C SER A 3 -2.89 67.08 21.56
N GLY A 4 -3.98 66.36 21.26
CA GLY A 4 -3.93 65.18 20.39
C GLY A 4 -4.82 64.03 20.85
N GLY A 5 -6.14 64.14 20.65
CA GLY A 5 -7.02 62.97 20.60
C GLY A 5 -6.83 62.18 19.30
N SER A 6 -7.37 60.96 19.25
CA SER A 6 -8.29 60.47 18.20
C SER A 6 -8.34 58.93 18.08
N ILE A 7 -9.53 58.38 18.38
CA ILE A 7 -10.34 57.39 17.61
C ILE A 7 -9.79 55.96 17.35
N THR A 8 -10.39 55.01 18.07
CA THR A 8 -11.12 53.77 17.67
C THR A 8 -10.77 53.03 16.37
N LEU A 9 -10.58 51.69 16.43
CA LEU A 9 -11.43 50.69 15.74
C LEU A 9 -11.12 49.21 16.11
N LYS A 10 -12.20 48.44 16.02
CA LYS A 10 -12.47 47.01 16.33
C LYS A 10 -11.47 45.97 15.82
N GLY A 11 -11.37 44.87 16.57
CA GLY A 11 -10.98 43.55 16.05
C GLY A 11 -11.24 42.42 17.06
N LYS A 12 -12.43 41.79 16.98
CA LYS A 12 -12.71 40.49 17.61
C LYS A 12 -11.90 39.40 16.89
N SER A 13 -11.30 38.47 17.62
CA SER A 13 -11.19 37.09 17.13
C SER A 13 -11.31 36.11 18.30
N GLU A 14 -12.43 35.38 18.26
CA GLU A 14 -12.76 34.22 19.07
C GLU A 14 -11.77 33.09 18.74
N ALA A 15 -11.04 32.60 19.75
CA ALA A 15 -10.32 31.35 19.63
C ALA A 15 -11.34 30.19 19.74
N SER A 16 -11.84 29.77 18.58
CA SER A 16 -12.69 28.59 18.44
C SER A 16 -11.92 27.32 18.83
N ARG A 17 -12.40 26.70 19.90
CA ARG A 17 -12.07 25.38 20.40
C ARG A 17 -12.44 24.35 19.31
N LYS A 18 -11.47 23.84 18.56
CA LYS A 18 -11.66 22.63 17.75
C LYS A 18 -11.43 21.41 18.63
N GLU A 19 -12.50 20.80 19.09
CA GLU A 19 -12.49 19.41 19.52
C GLU A 19 -12.14 18.53 18.32
N SER A 20 -10.92 18.00 18.31
CA SER A 20 -10.55 16.86 17.49
C SER A 20 -10.76 15.60 18.33
N SER A 21 -11.94 15.01 18.22
CA SER A 21 -12.24 13.69 18.81
C SER A 21 -11.52 12.60 18.00
N SER A 22 -10.24 12.38 18.26
CA SER A 22 -9.55 11.14 17.87
C SER A 22 -9.89 10.07 18.91
N ALA A 23 -10.86 9.21 18.60
CA ALA A 23 -11.21 8.09 19.46
C ALA A 23 -10.04 7.11 19.57
N SER A 24 -9.31 7.20 20.67
CA SER A 24 -8.33 6.23 21.15
C SER A 24 -9.04 5.21 22.04
N ILE A 25 -9.10 3.95 21.60
CA ILE A 25 -9.60 2.84 22.43
C ILE A 25 -8.42 1.94 22.76
N THR A 26 -7.99 1.99 24.02
CA THR A 26 -7.20 0.95 24.69
C THR A 26 -8.13 -0.20 25.12
N PRO A 27 -7.64 -1.44 25.14
CA PRO A 27 -8.13 -2.37 26.15
C PRO A 27 -7.00 -3.04 26.94
N GLY A 28 -7.11 -2.93 28.26
CA GLY A 28 -6.43 -3.76 29.23
C GLY A 28 -6.90 -5.22 29.16
N TYR A 29 -6.03 -6.09 29.65
CA TYR A 29 -6.17 -7.53 29.68
C TYR A 29 -6.96 -7.95 30.92
N SER A 30 -8.00 -8.76 30.76
CA SER A 30 -8.45 -9.71 31.78
C SER A 30 -9.27 -10.82 31.13
N ASP A 31 -8.84 -12.04 31.39
CA ASP A 31 -9.41 -13.31 30.94
C ASP A 31 -10.87 -13.49 31.38
N ASN A 32 -11.68 -14.08 30.51
CA ASN A 32 -12.53 -15.22 30.87
C ASN A 32 -13.10 -15.90 29.62
N PHE A 33 -12.98 -17.22 29.64
CA PHE A 33 -13.25 -18.18 28.57
C PHE A 33 -14.66 -18.77 28.75
N VAL A 34 -15.51 -18.72 27.72
CA VAL A 34 -16.67 -19.63 27.54
C VAL A 34 -16.91 -19.86 26.05
N LEU A 35 -17.00 -21.13 25.65
CA LEU A 35 -17.16 -21.64 24.27
C LEU A 35 -18.53 -21.35 23.63
N GLY A 36 -18.53 -21.23 22.30
CA GLY A 36 -19.71 -21.29 21.44
C GLY A 36 -19.37 -21.34 19.94
N ASP A 37 -19.08 -22.56 19.46
CA ASP A 37 -19.16 -23.11 18.09
C ASP A 37 -18.99 -22.25 16.82
N ARG A 38 -17.83 -22.42 16.18
CA ARG A 38 -17.57 -22.82 14.77
C ARG A 38 -16.28 -22.15 14.26
N GLY A 39 -15.20 -22.93 14.23
CA GLY A 39 -13.93 -22.56 13.61
C GLY A 39 -12.77 -23.28 14.26
N TYR A 40 -12.33 -24.38 13.63
CA TYR A 40 -11.24 -25.23 14.11
C TYR A 40 -9.93 -24.43 14.20
N SER A 41 -9.41 -24.29 15.43
CA SER A 41 -8.11 -23.71 15.75
C SER A 41 -7.10 -24.81 16.07
N GLY A 42 -6.03 -24.92 15.29
CA GLY A 42 -4.81 -25.63 15.69
C GLY A 42 -3.75 -24.60 16.07
N GLY A 43 -3.47 -24.47 17.36
CA GLY A 43 -2.42 -23.59 17.89
C GLY A 43 -1.12 -24.36 18.15
N ILE A 44 0.02 -23.71 17.90
CA ILE A 44 1.30 -24.01 18.57
C ILE A 44 1.97 -22.67 18.93
N SER A 45 2.38 -22.57 20.19
CA SER A 45 3.08 -21.42 20.80
C SER A 45 4.57 -21.45 20.49
N ALA A 46 5.15 -20.32 20.05
CA ALA A 46 6.56 -19.99 20.25
C ALA A 46 6.79 -18.47 20.05
N SER A 47 7.41 -17.86 21.05
CA SER A 47 7.71 -16.44 21.20
C SER A 47 8.99 -16.02 20.47
N VAL A 48 8.90 -15.08 19.52
CA VAL A 48 10.02 -14.19 19.10
C VAL A 48 9.48 -12.85 18.56
N SER A 49 10.05 -11.75 19.04
CA SER A 49 9.69 -10.34 18.73
C SER A 49 9.92 -9.97 17.25
N PRO A 50 9.01 -9.20 16.59
CA PRO A 50 9.20 -8.78 15.19
C PRO A 50 10.07 -7.50 15.06
N VAL A 51 10.97 -7.50 14.09
CA VAL A 51 11.74 -6.33 13.61
C VAL A 51 10.90 -5.60 12.53
N ARG A 52 10.71 -4.29 12.71
CA ARG A 52 9.91 -3.40 11.84
C ARG A 52 10.73 -3.07 10.59
N THR A 53 10.51 -3.75 9.46
CA THR A 53 11.15 -3.46 8.16
C THR A 53 10.17 -2.77 7.22
N SER A 54 10.50 -1.51 6.89
CA SER A 54 9.80 -0.57 6.00
C SER A 54 8.34 -0.30 6.39
N GLY A 55 7.80 0.87 6.07
CA GLY A 55 6.50 1.30 6.60
C GLY A 55 5.37 0.32 6.24
N CYS A 56 4.92 -0.49 7.21
CA CYS A 56 3.56 -1.03 7.30
C CYS A 56 3.31 -1.62 8.70
N TYR A 57 2.15 -1.34 9.28
CA TYR A 57 1.55 -2.22 10.29
C TYR A 57 0.95 -3.40 9.51
N THR A 58 1.60 -4.57 9.54
CA THR A 58 0.94 -5.82 9.12
C THR A 58 0.43 -6.53 10.38
N PRO A 59 -0.87 -6.84 10.50
CA PRO A 59 -1.29 -7.91 11.39
C PRO A 59 -0.75 -9.22 10.80
N LYS A 60 0.01 -9.99 11.58
CA LYS A 60 0.52 -11.31 11.17
C LYS A 60 -0.64 -12.24 10.78
N ILE A 61 -0.52 -12.87 9.61
CA ILE A 61 -1.09 -14.19 9.30
C ILE A 61 0.10 -15.09 8.94
N ASN A 62 0.38 -16.09 9.79
CA ASN A 62 1.51 -17.01 9.60
C ASN A 62 1.11 -18.25 8.79
N GLY A 63 1.95 -18.63 7.83
CA GLY A 63 1.99 -19.97 7.22
C GLY A 63 2.87 -20.02 5.97
N GLY A 64 3.99 -20.74 6.01
CA GLY A 64 4.78 -21.13 4.84
C GLY A 64 6.29 -20.99 4.99
N GLY A 65 6.97 -22.09 5.38
CA GLY A 65 8.42 -22.16 5.54
C GLY A 65 9.20 -22.01 4.23
N SER A 66 10.34 -21.31 4.29
CA SER A 66 11.33 -21.23 3.22
C SER A 66 12.48 -22.17 3.58
N LEU A 67 12.67 -23.22 2.77
CA LEU A 67 13.90 -23.98 2.72
C LEU A 67 14.91 -23.17 1.89
N THR A 68 15.99 -22.72 2.53
CA THR A 68 17.15 -22.15 1.84
C THR A 68 18.12 -23.25 1.45
N PRO A 69 18.67 -23.24 0.22
CA PRO A 69 19.99 -23.79 -0.04
C PRO A 69 21.06 -22.70 -0.07
N LYS A 70 22.18 -22.99 0.62
CA LYS A 70 23.43 -22.23 0.66
C LYS A 70 24.08 -22.06 -0.72
N LEU A 71 24.77 -20.94 -0.89
CA LEU A 71 25.69 -20.65 -1.98
C LEU A 71 27.05 -21.34 -1.72
N SER A 72 27.57 -22.10 -2.69
CA SER A 72 28.95 -22.60 -2.69
C SER A 72 29.48 -22.76 -4.12
N GLY A 73 30.47 -21.94 -4.47
CA GLY A 73 31.70 -22.35 -5.17
C GLY A 73 31.68 -22.79 -6.64
N SER A 74 32.41 -22.01 -7.44
CA SER A 74 33.52 -22.45 -8.31
C SER A 74 33.32 -22.48 -9.85
N THR A 75 34.12 -21.62 -10.50
CA THR A 75 34.96 -21.84 -11.70
C THR A 75 34.37 -22.46 -12.97
N THR A 76 34.30 -21.67 -14.05
CA THR A 76 35.22 -21.66 -15.23
C THR A 76 34.51 -21.16 -16.50
N LEU A 77 35.21 -20.28 -17.23
CA LEU A 77 34.96 -19.93 -18.63
C LEU A 77 35.25 -21.15 -19.52
N PRO A 78 34.59 -21.26 -20.68
CA PRO A 78 35.38 -21.06 -21.88
C PRO A 78 34.67 -20.26 -22.99
N THR A 79 35.49 -19.43 -23.65
CA THR A 79 35.31 -18.86 -24.98
C THR A 79 35.16 -19.96 -26.03
N LEU A 80 34.25 -19.80 -27.01
CA LEU A 80 34.41 -20.43 -28.32
C LEU A 80 33.70 -19.63 -29.43
N ASN A 81 34.40 -19.60 -30.55
CA ASN A 81 34.34 -18.67 -31.65
C ASN A 81 33.14 -18.83 -32.59
N SER A 82 32.87 -17.71 -33.26
CA SER A 82 32.18 -17.58 -34.53
C SER A 82 32.56 -18.67 -35.54
N GLN A 83 31.57 -19.33 -36.14
CA GLN A 83 31.57 -19.63 -37.57
C GLN A 83 30.15 -19.57 -38.12
N LEU A 84 29.96 -18.62 -39.03
CA LEU A 84 28.84 -18.50 -39.95
C LEU A 84 29.00 -19.61 -40.99
N SER A 85 28.01 -20.50 -41.12
CA SER A 85 27.90 -21.37 -42.29
C SER A 85 26.45 -21.37 -42.79
N SER A 86 26.32 -20.89 -44.02
CA SER A 86 25.09 -20.74 -44.77
C SER A 86 24.52 -22.09 -45.20
N THR A 87 23.30 -22.39 -44.79
CA THR A 87 22.44 -23.33 -45.53
C THR A 87 21.04 -22.74 -45.63
N LYS A 88 20.58 -22.58 -46.88
CA LYS A 88 19.21 -22.23 -47.21
C LYS A 88 18.30 -23.37 -46.76
N ILE A 89 17.32 -23.06 -45.92
CA ILE A 89 16.09 -23.86 -45.81
C ILE A 89 14.92 -22.93 -46.11
N ASP A 90 14.39 -23.08 -47.32
CA ASP A 90 13.06 -22.62 -47.66
C ASP A 90 12.06 -23.50 -46.89
N ALA A 91 11.53 -22.97 -45.80
CA ALA A 91 10.37 -23.54 -45.13
C ALA A 91 9.54 -22.39 -44.55
N ALA A 92 8.31 -22.28 -45.03
CA ALA A 92 7.31 -21.32 -44.59
C ALA A 92 7.17 -21.33 -43.05
N SER A 93 7.84 -20.39 -42.39
CA SER A 93 7.72 -20.17 -40.96
C SER A 93 6.49 -19.30 -40.73
N LYS A 94 5.39 -19.93 -40.30
CA LYS A 94 4.35 -19.28 -39.51
C LYS A 94 5.04 -18.38 -38.50
N THR A 95 4.83 -17.07 -38.58
CA THR A 95 5.25 -16.13 -37.56
C THR A 95 4.52 -16.51 -36.27
N GLN A 96 5.17 -17.34 -35.46
CA GLN A 96 4.79 -17.56 -34.07
C GLN A 96 4.94 -16.20 -33.40
N ASN A 97 3.80 -15.54 -33.19
CA ASN A 97 3.69 -14.26 -32.50
C ASN A 97 4.32 -14.46 -31.11
N ILE A 98 5.58 -14.06 -30.91
CA ILE A 98 6.19 -14.04 -29.58
C ILE A 98 5.35 -13.09 -28.75
N PRO A 99 4.75 -13.50 -27.62
CA PRO A 99 4.00 -12.58 -26.77
C PRO A 99 4.91 -11.41 -26.43
N ALA A 100 4.51 -10.19 -26.79
CA ALA A 100 5.22 -8.99 -26.37
C ALA A 100 5.43 -9.07 -24.85
N ALA A 101 6.67 -8.90 -24.40
CA ALA A 101 6.99 -8.97 -22.98
C ALA A 101 6.09 -8.02 -22.20
N ILE A 102 5.50 -8.50 -21.10
CA ILE A 102 4.66 -7.68 -20.23
C ILE A 102 5.48 -6.47 -19.76
N LYS A 103 4.98 -5.27 -20.03
CA LYS A 103 5.65 -4.03 -19.66
C LYS A 103 5.46 -3.80 -18.17
N ARG A 104 6.57 -3.81 -17.43
CA ARG A 104 6.60 -3.41 -16.03
C ARG A 104 6.24 -1.93 -15.88
N LEU A 105 5.52 -1.63 -14.81
CA LEU A 105 5.07 -0.28 -14.47
C LEU A 105 5.70 0.16 -13.16
N GLU A 106 5.76 1.48 -13.00
CA GLU A 106 6.22 2.15 -11.78
C GLU A 106 5.08 2.95 -11.17
N PRO A 107 5.08 3.16 -9.84
CA PRO A 107 4.09 3.98 -9.17
C PRO A 107 4.01 5.38 -9.77
N SER A 108 2.81 5.88 -10.03
CA SER A 108 2.64 7.25 -10.52
C SER A 108 2.74 8.30 -9.41
N LYS A 109 2.94 9.56 -9.79
CA LYS A 109 2.80 10.68 -8.86
C LYS A 109 1.36 10.83 -8.33
N ALA A 110 0.35 10.41 -9.11
CA ALA A 110 -1.04 10.43 -8.65
C ALA A 110 -1.28 9.42 -7.52
N LEU A 111 -0.64 8.25 -7.59
CA LEU A 111 -0.64 7.29 -6.49
C LEU A 111 0.01 7.86 -5.22
N PHE A 112 1.12 8.60 -5.35
CA PHE A 112 1.73 9.30 -4.22
C PHE A 112 0.75 10.26 -3.54
N GLU A 113 0.07 11.13 -4.29
CA GLU A 113 -0.94 12.05 -3.71
C GLU A 113 -2.14 11.32 -3.10
N PHE A 114 -2.54 10.20 -3.70
CA PHE A 114 -3.60 9.35 -3.16
C PHE A 114 -3.23 8.78 -1.78
N VAL A 115 -2.06 8.13 -1.67
CA VAL A 115 -1.61 7.55 -0.39
C VAL A 115 -1.30 8.65 0.63
N LYS A 116 -0.72 9.77 0.19
CA LYS A 116 -0.50 10.98 1.01
C LYS A 116 -1.77 11.47 1.69
N SER A 117 -2.91 11.41 0.98
CA SER A 117 -4.20 11.83 1.53
C SER A 117 -4.74 10.90 2.62
N TYR A 118 -4.29 9.63 2.64
CA TYR A 118 -4.67 8.64 3.63
C TYR A 118 -3.73 8.59 4.83
N GLU A 119 -2.42 8.59 4.59
CA GLU A 119 -1.39 8.44 5.63
C GLU A 119 -0.96 9.79 6.21
N GLY A 120 -1.24 10.88 5.51
CA GLY A 120 -0.72 12.21 5.83
C GLY A 120 0.70 12.45 5.29
N TYR A 121 1.16 13.68 5.44
CA TYR A 121 2.49 14.13 5.06
C TYR A 121 3.11 14.97 6.16
N SER A 122 4.36 14.68 6.50
CA SER A 122 5.18 15.54 7.35
C SER A 122 6.51 15.84 6.68
N SER A 123 6.80 17.12 6.45
CA SER A 123 8.10 17.56 5.93
C SER A 123 9.21 17.44 6.98
N ILE A 124 8.87 17.34 8.27
CA ILE A 124 9.82 17.18 9.37
C ILE A 124 9.63 15.83 10.06
N ALA A 125 10.70 15.30 10.65
CA ALA A 125 10.59 14.08 11.43
C ALA A 125 9.63 14.28 12.62
N TYR A 126 8.82 13.27 12.92
CA TYR A 126 7.92 13.23 14.06
C TYR A 126 7.95 11.85 14.70
N ARG A 127 7.45 11.72 15.93
CA ARG A 127 7.27 10.41 16.55
C ARG A 127 5.86 9.90 16.28
N ASP A 128 5.77 8.70 15.72
CA ASP A 128 4.49 8.01 15.57
C ASP A 128 3.93 7.57 16.94
N LYS A 129 2.74 6.95 16.93
CA LYS A 129 2.07 6.43 18.13
C LYS A 129 2.89 5.41 18.93
N ASP A 130 3.83 4.74 18.25
CA ASP A 130 4.72 3.73 18.86
C ASP A 130 6.05 4.37 19.30
N GLY A 131 6.18 5.70 19.17
CA GLY A 131 7.35 6.46 19.58
C GLY A 131 8.51 6.41 18.57
N VAL A 132 8.30 5.86 17.38
CA VAL A 132 9.34 5.69 16.35
C VAL A 132 9.44 6.95 15.48
N TRP A 133 10.65 7.35 15.11
CA TRP A 133 10.88 8.49 14.23
C TRP A 133 10.43 8.20 12.79
N THR A 134 9.55 9.05 12.29
CA THR A 134 8.89 8.93 10.99
C THR A 134 8.93 10.27 10.26
N ILE A 135 9.01 10.27 8.93
CA ILE A 135 9.00 11.47 8.09
C ILE A 135 8.24 11.21 6.79
N GLY A 136 7.88 12.25 6.05
CA GLY A 136 7.19 12.12 4.76
C GLY A 136 5.84 11.45 4.91
N ILE A 137 5.61 10.39 4.12
CA ILE A 137 4.40 9.57 4.14
C ILE A 137 4.69 8.28 4.90
N GLY A 138 4.65 8.33 6.24
CA GLY A 138 4.82 7.15 7.08
C GLY A 138 6.21 6.48 7.02
N HIS A 139 7.22 7.13 6.42
CA HIS A 139 8.56 6.57 6.26
C HIS A 139 9.31 6.53 7.58
N VAL A 140 9.64 5.32 8.05
CA VAL A 140 10.37 5.10 9.31
C VAL A 140 11.86 5.33 9.08
N LEU A 141 12.41 6.32 9.78
CA LEU A 141 13.83 6.66 9.72
C LEU A 141 14.67 5.59 10.42
N ARG A 142 15.70 5.07 9.74
CA ARG A 142 16.64 4.09 10.32
C ARG A 142 18.10 4.50 10.09
N ASP A 143 18.99 3.95 10.92
CA ASP A 143 20.44 4.03 10.76
C ASP A 143 20.95 5.44 10.41
N LYS A 144 21.52 5.60 9.21
CA LYS A 144 22.08 6.86 8.73
C LYS A 144 21.01 7.95 8.56
N GLU A 145 19.82 7.59 8.09
CA GLU A 145 18.72 8.53 7.89
C GLU A 145 18.30 9.13 9.23
N LEU A 146 18.30 8.32 10.30
CA LEU A 146 17.94 8.80 11.63
C LEU A 146 18.86 9.94 12.10
N GLY A 147 20.19 9.80 11.98
CA GLY A 147 21.14 10.87 12.32
C GLY A 147 21.15 12.05 11.34
N GLU A 148 20.63 11.83 10.13
CA GLU A 148 20.50 12.84 9.09
C GLU A 148 19.32 13.78 9.36
N TYR A 149 18.18 13.23 9.79
CA TYR A 149 16.91 13.96 9.96
C TYR A 149 16.55 14.25 11.43
N VAL A 150 17.19 13.58 12.39
CA VAL A 150 16.97 13.77 13.82
C VAL A 150 18.29 14.08 14.51
N ASP A 151 18.28 15.07 15.39
CA ASP A 151 19.38 15.28 16.32
C ASP A 151 19.21 14.31 17.49
N LEU A 152 20.06 13.28 17.51
CA LEU A 152 20.04 12.24 18.53
C LEU A 152 20.41 12.75 19.94
N LYS A 153 21.11 13.89 20.06
CA LYS A 153 21.47 14.46 21.36
C LYS A 153 20.29 15.21 21.99
N THR A 154 19.58 16.00 21.18
CA THR A 154 18.44 16.80 21.64
C THR A 154 17.10 16.10 21.48
N ASN A 155 17.10 14.95 20.78
CA ASN A 155 15.92 14.17 20.43
C ASN A 155 14.85 15.00 19.70
N LYS A 156 15.29 15.83 18.75
CA LYS A 156 14.46 16.76 17.99
C LYS A 156 14.67 16.63 16.48
N PRO A 157 13.69 17.01 15.65
CA PRO A 157 13.88 17.07 14.20
C PRO A 157 15.01 18.04 13.85
N LYS A 158 15.88 17.63 12.93
CA LYS A 158 17.09 18.35 12.54
C LYS A 158 16.92 19.12 11.23
N LYS A 159 16.22 18.54 10.25
CA LYS A 159 15.99 19.15 8.94
C LYS A 159 14.66 18.70 8.32
N ALA A 160 14.12 19.54 7.46
CA ALA A 160 12.95 19.22 6.64
C ALA A 160 13.35 18.52 5.33
N ILE A 161 12.42 17.75 4.76
CA ILE A 161 12.49 17.20 3.41
C ILE A 161 11.59 17.97 2.45
N THR A 162 11.96 17.96 1.17
CA THR A 162 11.07 18.39 0.09
C THR A 162 10.08 17.30 -0.27
N GLU A 163 9.05 17.64 -1.04
CA GLU A 163 8.09 16.66 -1.53
C GLU A 163 8.73 15.63 -2.47
N GLU A 164 9.71 16.05 -3.28
CA GLU A 164 10.47 15.15 -4.15
C GLU A 164 11.23 14.11 -3.33
N LYS A 165 11.83 14.53 -2.22
CA LYS A 165 12.52 13.61 -1.32
C LYS A 165 11.55 12.66 -0.63
N ALA A 166 10.37 13.15 -0.23
CA ALA A 166 9.31 12.31 0.30
C ALA A 166 8.81 11.29 -0.74
N TYR A 167 8.74 11.67 -2.01
CA TYR A 167 8.39 10.78 -3.11
C TYR A 167 9.45 9.71 -3.34
N GLU A 168 10.74 10.02 -3.19
CA GLU A 168 11.81 9.01 -3.20
C GLU A 168 11.65 7.99 -2.07
N PHE A 169 11.43 8.46 -0.84
CA PHE A 169 11.16 7.56 0.30
C PHE A 169 9.92 6.71 0.07
N PHE A 170 8.85 7.31 -0.41
CA PHE A 170 7.62 6.60 -0.77
C PHE A 170 7.88 5.47 -1.78
N LYS A 171 8.59 5.75 -2.88
CA LYS A 171 8.94 4.73 -3.88
C LYS A 171 9.72 3.57 -3.28
N ASN A 172 10.64 3.84 -2.36
CA ASN A 172 11.41 2.81 -1.67
C ASN A 172 10.53 1.98 -0.74
N ASP A 173 9.62 2.60 0.00
CA ASP A 173 8.72 1.92 0.93
C ASP A 173 7.72 1.02 0.22
N ILE A 174 7.16 1.47 -0.91
CA ILE A 174 6.18 0.68 -1.67
C ILE A 174 6.81 -0.32 -2.64
N LYS A 175 8.14 -0.35 -2.78
CA LYS A 175 8.85 -1.19 -3.77
C LYS A 175 8.44 -2.65 -3.69
N GLY A 176 8.24 -3.19 -2.49
CA GLY A 176 7.78 -4.58 -2.31
C GLY A 176 6.40 -4.85 -2.93
N ALA A 177 5.48 -3.89 -2.82
CA ALA A 177 4.16 -3.96 -3.45
C ALA A 177 4.28 -3.78 -4.97
N THR A 178 5.07 -2.81 -5.44
CA THR A 178 5.37 -2.58 -6.85
C THR A 178 5.91 -3.84 -7.54
N ASP A 179 6.90 -4.49 -6.93
CA ASP A 179 7.50 -5.72 -7.46
C ASP A 179 6.49 -6.88 -7.45
N ALA A 180 5.66 -6.99 -6.42
CA ALA A 180 4.63 -8.02 -6.33
C ALA A 180 3.58 -7.88 -7.44
N ILE A 181 3.13 -6.66 -7.75
CA ILE A 181 2.16 -6.43 -8.82
C ILE A 181 2.77 -6.64 -10.21
N ASN A 182 4.03 -6.23 -10.42
CA ASN A 182 4.73 -6.53 -11.68
C ASN A 182 4.85 -8.04 -11.89
N LYS A 183 5.25 -8.81 -10.87
CA LYS A 183 5.28 -10.29 -10.93
C LYS A 183 3.89 -10.88 -11.15
N PHE A 184 2.87 -10.33 -10.51
CA PHE A 184 1.48 -10.76 -10.72
C PHE A 184 1.05 -10.60 -12.18
N MET A 185 1.40 -9.49 -12.84
CA MET A 185 1.15 -9.27 -14.26
C MET A 185 1.89 -10.30 -15.14
N GLU A 186 3.17 -10.51 -14.87
CA GLU A 186 4.03 -11.48 -15.58
C GLU A 186 3.48 -12.92 -15.46
N ASN A 187 3.19 -13.36 -14.23
CA ASN A 187 2.70 -14.72 -13.94
C ASN A 187 1.34 -15.02 -14.57
N ASN A 188 0.46 -14.01 -14.65
CA ASN A 188 -0.90 -14.19 -15.17
C ASN A 188 -1.04 -13.83 -16.66
N LYS A 189 0.05 -13.34 -17.27
CA LYS A 189 0.13 -12.87 -18.66
C LYS A 189 -0.94 -11.80 -18.95
N ILE A 190 -1.00 -10.80 -18.09
CA ILE A 190 -1.91 -9.66 -18.20
C ILE A 190 -1.15 -8.35 -18.18
N GLN A 191 -1.61 -7.36 -18.95
CA GLN A 191 -1.07 -6.01 -18.91
C GLN A 191 -2.07 -5.09 -18.22
N LEU A 192 -1.66 -4.49 -17.10
CA LEU A 192 -2.47 -3.47 -16.44
C LEU A 192 -2.27 -2.11 -17.12
N SER A 193 -3.32 -1.29 -17.08
CA SER A 193 -3.19 0.16 -17.25
C SER A 193 -2.53 0.80 -16.01
N GLN A 194 -2.06 2.04 -16.14
CA GLN A 194 -1.39 2.73 -15.04
C GLN A 194 -2.27 2.86 -13.79
N ASN A 195 -3.56 3.18 -13.94
CA ASN A 195 -4.48 3.33 -12.80
C ASN A 195 -4.84 2.01 -12.12
N GLN A 196 -4.97 0.93 -12.91
CA GLN A 196 -5.14 -0.41 -12.34
C GLN A 196 -3.89 -0.83 -11.55
N PHE A 197 -2.71 -0.58 -12.11
CA PHE A 197 -1.45 -0.84 -11.43
C PHE A 197 -1.35 -0.05 -10.12
N ASP A 198 -1.59 1.25 -10.15
CA ASP A 198 -1.51 2.13 -8.98
C ASP A 198 -2.50 1.69 -7.87
N ALA A 199 -3.73 1.35 -8.25
CA ALA A 199 -4.74 0.86 -7.31
C ALA A 199 -4.30 -0.43 -6.61
N LEU A 200 -3.76 -1.39 -7.38
CA LEU A 200 -3.28 -2.66 -6.84
C LEU A 200 -2.01 -2.51 -6.01
N VAL A 201 -1.14 -1.55 -6.34
CA VAL A 201 0.02 -1.22 -5.50
C VAL A 201 -0.42 -0.61 -4.18
N SER A 202 -1.35 0.36 -4.16
CA SER A 202 -1.91 0.90 -2.90
C SER A 202 -2.55 -0.20 -2.05
N PHE A 203 -3.37 -1.03 -2.68
CA PHE A 203 -4.05 -2.14 -2.03
C PHE A 203 -3.04 -3.10 -1.41
N THR A 204 -2.07 -3.56 -2.20
CA THR A 204 -1.02 -4.51 -1.78
C THR A 204 -0.09 -3.95 -0.73
N PHE A 205 0.23 -2.66 -0.80
CA PHE A 205 1.00 -1.98 0.23
C PHE A 205 0.29 -2.05 1.59
N ASN A 206 -1.04 -1.94 1.59
CA ASN A 206 -1.82 -1.95 2.84
C ASN A 206 -2.18 -3.35 3.35
N VAL A 207 -2.54 -4.29 2.47
CA VAL A 207 -3.01 -5.64 2.87
C VAL A 207 -1.93 -6.72 2.77
N GLY A 208 -0.79 -6.42 2.15
CA GLY A 208 0.25 -7.37 1.81
C GLY A 208 0.02 -8.05 0.45
N SER A 209 1.02 -8.81 -0.02
CA SER A 209 1.02 -9.42 -1.36
C SER A 209 0.51 -10.85 -1.42
N ALA A 210 0.10 -11.46 -0.30
CA ALA A 210 -0.32 -12.86 -0.26
C ALA A 210 -1.49 -13.17 -1.21
N TRP A 211 -2.38 -12.21 -1.45
CA TRP A 211 -3.52 -12.37 -2.35
C TRP A 211 -3.11 -12.60 -3.82
N THR A 212 -1.92 -12.16 -4.25
CA THR A 212 -1.48 -12.29 -5.65
C THR A 212 -1.13 -13.73 -6.04
N ASN A 213 -0.73 -14.53 -5.04
CA ASN A 213 -0.30 -15.92 -5.21
C ASN A 213 -1.32 -16.94 -4.68
N ASN A 214 -2.39 -16.48 -4.02
CA ASN A 214 -3.45 -17.35 -3.54
C ASN A 214 -4.45 -17.64 -4.67
N GLU A 215 -4.37 -18.82 -5.26
CA GLU A 215 -5.27 -19.26 -6.35
C GLU A 215 -6.73 -19.41 -5.90
N MET A 216 -7.00 -19.50 -4.59
CA MET A 216 -8.36 -19.52 -4.03
C MET A 216 -8.90 -18.10 -3.75
N SER A 217 -8.13 -17.05 -4.08
CA SER A 217 -8.53 -15.66 -3.85
C SER A 217 -9.52 -15.19 -4.91
N LYS A 218 -10.79 -15.02 -4.52
CA LYS A 218 -11.82 -14.46 -5.41
C LYS A 218 -11.42 -13.09 -5.99
N THR A 219 -10.86 -12.21 -5.16
CA THR A 219 -10.38 -10.88 -5.59
C THR A 219 -9.33 -10.99 -6.69
N ARG A 220 -8.41 -11.96 -6.57
CA ARG A 220 -7.37 -12.21 -7.57
C ARG A 220 -7.99 -12.62 -8.90
N ASP A 221 -8.91 -13.57 -8.86
CA ASP A 221 -9.56 -14.10 -10.05
C ASP A 221 -10.41 -13.04 -10.76
N ASP A 222 -11.14 -12.23 -10.00
CA ASP A 222 -11.96 -11.16 -10.56
C ASP A 222 -11.11 -10.03 -11.17
N ILE A 223 -9.96 -9.69 -10.58
CA ILE A 223 -8.98 -8.79 -11.20
C ILE A 223 -8.49 -9.37 -12.54
N ILE A 224 -8.12 -10.65 -12.59
CA ILE A 224 -7.66 -11.30 -13.83
C ILE A 224 -8.76 -11.29 -14.88
N LYS A 225 -10.01 -11.61 -14.51
CA LYS A 225 -11.16 -11.58 -15.41
C LYS A 225 -11.39 -10.19 -15.98
N VAL A 226 -11.38 -9.15 -15.14
CA VAL A 226 -11.56 -7.77 -15.58
C VAL A 226 -10.50 -7.37 -16.59
N VAL A 227 -9.23 -7.70 -16.34
CA VAL A 227 -8.13 -7.27 -17.22
C VAL A 227 -8.14 -8.04 -18.54
N LYS A 228 -8.52 -9.33 -18.54
CA LYS A 228 -8.55 -10.15 -19.77
C LYS A 228 -9.78 -9.92 -20.63
N ASN A 229 -10.94 -9.78 -19.99
CA ASN A 229 -12.23 -9.84 -20.67
C ASN A 229 -12.96 -8.49 -20.68
N GLY A 230 -12.42 -7.48 -20.00
CA GLY A 230 -13.13 -6.25 -19.71
C GLY A 230 -14.06 -6.38 -18.51
N ILE A 231 -14.72 -5.28 -18.18
CA ILE A 231 -15.62 -5.19 -17.03
C ILE A 231 -17.04 -4.94 -17.49
N ASP A 232 -17.97 -5.74 -16.98
CA ASP A 232 -19.41 -5.50 -17.08
C ASP A 232 -19.95 -4.99 -15.74
N THR A 233 -21.22 -4.54 -15.73
CA THR A 233 -21.83 -3.95 -14.53
C THR A 233 -21.96 -4.95 -13.38
N LYS A 234 -22.04 -6.25 -13.63
CA LYS A 234 -22.13 -7.27 -12.58
C LYS A 234 -20.75 -7.48 -11.96
N LEU A 235 -19.74 -7.72 -12.78
CA LEU A 235 -18.35 -7.91 -12.35
C LEU A 235 -17.79 -6.66 -11.66
N GLU A 236 -18.18 -5.46 -12.10
CA GLU A 236 -17.84 -4.21 -11.42
C GLU A 236 -18.33 -4.19 -9.96
N ARG A 237 -19.57 -4.63 -9.71
CA ARG A 237 -20.14 -4.72 -8.35
C ARG A 237 -19.47 -5.82 -7.53
N GLU A 238 -19.26 -6.99 -8.12
CA GLU A 238 -18.59 -8.10 -7.44
C GLU A 238 -17.15 -7.74 -7.06
N LEU A 239 -16.42 -7.08 -7.96
CA LEU A 239 -15.06 -6.59 -7.68
C LEU A 239 -15.06 -5.53 -6.57
N ARG A 240 -16.04 -4.63 -6.56
CA ARG A 240 -16.20 -3.66 -5.46
C ARG A 240 -16.33 -4.38 -4.12
N ASP A 241 -17.23 -5.35 -4.04
CA ASP A 241 -17.53 -6.07 -2.80
C ASP A 241 -16.32 -6.91 -2.36
N ASP A 242 -15.57 -7.46 -3.32
CA ASP A 242 -14.29 -8.11 -3.07
C ASP A 242 -13.28 -7.17 -2.43
N PHE A 243 -13.04 -5.98 -2.97
CA PHE A 243 -12.16 -4.97 -2.36
C PHE A 243 -12.64 -4.61 -0.93
N LEU A 244 -13.94 -4.38 -0.76
CA LEU A 244 -14.54 -4.00 0.53
C LEU A 244 -14.41 -5.10 1.59
N SER A 245 -14.28 -6.37 1.20
CA SER A 245 -14.08 -7.49 2.13
C SER A 245 -12.74 -7.40 2.89
N TRP A 246 -11.73 -6.71 2.31
CA TRP A 246 -10.41 -6.46 2.90
C TRP A 246 -10.39 -5.21 3.80
N SER A 247 -11.44 -5.02 4.58
CA SER A 247 -11.61 -3.86 5.48
C SER A 247 -11.69 -4.24 6.96
N LYS A 248 -11.38 -5.49 7.30
CA LYS A 248 -11.46 -6.02 8.67
C LYS A 248 -10.10 -5.99 9.37
N ALA A 249 -10.08 -5.55 10.62
CA ALA A 249 -8.96 -5.72 11.53
C ALA A 249 -9.48 -6.35 12.84
N LYS A 250 -8.84 -7.42 13.32
CA LYS A 250 -9.28 -8.18 14.50
C LYS A 250 -10.78 -8.58 14.43
N GLY A 251 -11.25 -8.96 13.24
CA GLY A 251 -12.64 -9.37 12.99
C GLY A 251 -13.64 -8.22 12.84
N GLN A 252 -13.26 -6.97 13.13
CA GLN A 252 -14.13 -5.80 13.04
C GLN A 252 -13.89 -5.02 11.74
N VAL A 253 -14.97 -4.60 11.08
CA VAL A 253 -14.89 -3.72 9.92
C VAL A 253 -14.48 -2.32 10.38
N LEU A 254 -13.38 -1.79 9.83
CA LEU A 254 -12.94 -0.44 10.09
C LEU A 254 -13.44 0.50 8.99
N GLU A 255 -14.24 1.49 9.35
CA GLU A 255 -14.86 2.44 8.40
C GLU A 255 -13.80 3.14 7.53
N GLY A 256 -12.65 3.50 8.11
CA GLY A 256 -11.54 4.11 7.38
C GLY A 256 -10.91 3.17 6.33
N LEU A 257 -10.74 1.88 6.65
CA LEU A 257 -10.24 0.91 5.68
C LEU A 257 -11.27 0.62 4.59
N GLN A 258 -12.54 0.47 4.96
CA GLN A 258 -13.62 0.23 4.02
C GLN A 258 -13.71 1.35 2.97
N ARG A 259 -13.57 2.60 3.41
CA ARG A 259 -13.50 3.77 2.53
C ARG A 259 -12.27 3.74 1.61
N ARG A 260 -11.09 3.39 2.15
CA ARG A 260 -9.87 3.23 1.33
C ARG A 260 -10.02 2.16 0.27
N ARG A 261 -10.60 1.00 0.63
CA ARG A 261 -10.90 -0.09 -0.32
C ARG A 261 -11.85 0.36 -1.43
N TYR A 262 -12.87 1.14 -1.08
CA TYR A 262 -13.78 1.71 -2.07
C TYR A 262 -13.06 2.66 -3.05
N ASP A 263 -12.20 3.54 -2.54
CA ASP A 263 -11.47 4.47 -3.38
C ASP A 263 -10.42 3.78 -4.27
N GLU A 264 -9.75 2.74 -3.77
CA GLU A 264 -8.85 1.90 -4.58
C GLU A 264 -9.62 1.17 -5.69
N TRP A 265 -10.82 0.67 -5.43
CA TRP A 265 -11.70 0.11 -6.46
C TRP A 265 -12.10 1.16 -7.51
N LYS A 266 -12.46 2.39 -7.10
CA LYS A 266 -12.75 3.49 -8.05
C LYS A 266 -11.52 3.83 -8.89
N MET A 267 -10.34 3.87 -8.30
CA MET A 267 -9.09 4.08 -9.02
C MET A 267 -8.86 2.96 -10.05
N PHE A 268 -9.08 1.72 -9.66
CA PHE A 268 -8.90 0.55 -10.53
C PHE A 268 -9.85 0.57 -11.74
N VAL A 269 -11.15 0.77 -11.50
CA VAL A 269 -12.18 0.66 -12.55
C VAL A 269 -12.31 1.95 -13.37
N LYS A 270 -12.23 3.11 -12.72
CA LYS A 270 -12.60 4.41 -13.32
C LYS A 270 -11.42 5.36 -13.51
N GLY A 271 -10.25 5.02 -12.96
CA GLY A 271 -9.11 5.95 -12.90
C GLY A 271 -9.38 7.16 -12.01
N ASP A 272 -10.33 7.07 -11.08
CA ASP A 272 -10.67 8.15 -10.14
C ASP A 272 -9.80 8.07 -8.88
N TYR A 273 -8.88 9.02 -8.74
CA TYR A 273 -7.98 9.14 -7.58
C TYR A 273 -8.58 9.99 -6.45
N LYS A 274 -9.85 10.42 -6.55
CA LYS A 274 -10.46 11.26 -5.53
C LYS A 274 -10.80 10.45 -4.29
N ILE A 275 -10.38 11.00 -3.15
CA ILE A 275 -10.72 10.49 -1.83
C ILE A 275 -12.19 10.77 -1.55
N THR A 276 -12.92 9.73 -1.19
CA THR A 276 -14.29 9.88 -0.71
C THR A 276 -14.24 10.40 0.72
N ASP A 277 -14.93 11.50 1.00
CA ASP A 277 -15.04 12.02 2.37
C ASP A 277 -15.97 11.12 3.22
N ILE A 278 -15.88 11.27 4.55
CA ILE A 278 -16.61 10.41 5.48
C ILE A 278 -18.14 10.49 5.32
N ASN A 279 -18.69 11.66 5.01
CA ASN A 279 -20.14 11.84 4.91
C ASN A 279 -20.66 11.26 3.60
N THR A 280 -19.93 11.45 2.51
CA THR A 280 -20.22 10.80 1.22
C THR A 280 -20.12 9.29 1.33
N TRP A 281 -19.08 8.78 2.01
CA TRP A 281 -18.91 7.35 2.24
C TRP A 281 -20.11 6.75 2.98
N ARG A 282 -20.59 7.39 4.04
CA ARG A 282 -21.75 6.91 4.81
C ARG A 282 -23.03 6.83 3.98
N LYS A 283 -23.22 7.74 3.03
CA LYS A 283 -24.35 7.70 2.09
C LYS A 283 -24.22 6.51 1.13
N ILE A 284 -23.06 6.38 0.48
CA ILE A 284 -22.75 5.27 -0.43
C ILE A 284 -22.93 3.93 0.27
N LYS A 285 -22.40 3.80 1.50
CA LYS A 285 -22.50 2.59 2.32
C LYS A 285 -23.95 2.15 2.50
N LYS A 286 -24.85 3.09 2.78
CA LYS A 286 -26.29 2.84 2.90
C LYS A 286 -26.91 2.41 1.56
N GLU A 287 -26.51 3.04 0.45
CA GLU A 287 -27.01 2.72 -0.89
C GLU A 287 -26.60 1.31 -1.36
N ILE A 288 -25.41 0.85 -0.99
CA ILE A 288 -24.89 -0.47 -1.35
C ILE A 288 -25.21 -1.57 -0.32
N GLY A 289 -25.94 -1.24 0.75
CA GLY A 289 -26.44 -2.21 1.73
C GLY A 289 -25.40 -2.75 2.72
N LEU A 290 -24.45 -1.91 3.14
CA LEU A 290 -23.39 -2.26 4.11
C LEU A 290 -23.55 -1.61 5.49
#